data_AF-A0ABD0RF30-F1
#
_entry.id   AF-A0ABD0RF30-F1
#
_cell.length_a   1.000
_cell.length_b   1.000
_cell.length_c   1.000
_cell.angle_alpha   90.00
_cell.angle_beta   90.00
_cell.angle_gamma   90.00
#
_symmetry.space_group_name_H-M   'P 1'
#
loop_
_entity.id
_entity.type
_entity.pdbx_description
1 polymer ?
#
loop_
_entity_poly.entity_id
_entity_poly.type
_entity_poly.pdbx_seq_one_letter_code
_entity_poly.pdbx_strand_id
1 'polypeptide(L)'
;MDLVRIRRTQYQLLLFLCYWLPVSLQRVETPPIEYAHSIRLDGDIILGGLFPVHSRGERGVPCGELKKEKGIHRLEAMLFAIDLINKDPELLPNVTLGARILDTCSRDTYALEQSLTFVQALIERDGSDVRCANGDQPIFAKPDKIVGVIGAAASSVSIMVANILRLFK
;
A
#
# COMPACT_ATOMS: atom_id res chain seq x y z
N MET A 1 -31.92 -35.57 -52.08
CA MET A 1 -30.67 -34.83 -51.86
C MET A 1 -31.03 -33.56 -51.11
N ASP A 2 -30.12 -33.11 -50.23
CA ASP A 2 -30.03 -31.73 -49.75
C ASP A 2 -31.07 -31.24 -48.73
N LEU A 3 -30.76 -31.45 -47.44
CA LEU A 3 -30.96 -30.46 -46.35
C LEU A 3 -30.39 -30.98 -45.00
N VAL A 4 -30.31 -32.31 -44.78
CA VAL A 4 -29.79 -32.89 -43.51
C VAL A 4 -28.25 -32.94 -43.45
N ARG A 5 -27.57 -32.96 -44.62
CA ARG A 5 -26.10 -33.04 -44.69
C ARG A 5 -25.39 -31.70 -44.41
N ILE A 6 -26.09 -30.57 -44.47
CA ILE A 6 -25.55 -29.21 -44.28
C ILE A 6 -25.47 -28.83 -42.78
N ARG A 7 -26.38 -29.34 -41.93
CA ARG A 7 -26.40 -29.01 -40.48
C ARG A 7 -25.28 -29.68 -39.67
N ARG A 8 -24.74 -30.82 -40.12
CA ARG A 8 -23.66 -31.54 -39.41
C ARG A 8 -22.29 -30.91 -39.66
N THR A 9 -22.05 -30.40 -40.88
CA THR A 9 -20.80 -29.73 -41.26
C THR A 9 -20.65 -28.34 -40.64
N GLN A 10 -21.73 -27.58 -40.44
CA GLN A 10 -21.63 -26.29 -39.75
C GLN A 10 -21.30 -26.45 -38.26
N TYR A 11 -21.85 -27.46 -37.57
CA TYR A 11 -21.53 -27.70 -36.15
C TYR A 11 -20.07 -28.12 -35.93
N GLN A 12 -19.49 -28.89 -36.85
CA GLN A 12 -18.07 -29.27 -36.74
C GLN A 12 -17.12 -28.11 -37.07
N LEU A 13 -17.48 -27.21 -37.99
CA LEU A 13 -16.72 -25.99 -38.26
C LEU A 13 -16.75 -24.99 -37.09
N LEU A 14 -17.90 -24.86 -36.40
CA LEU A 14 -18.03 -24.03 -35.20
C LEU A 14 -17.19 -24.53 -34.02
N LEU A 15 -17.07 -25.86 -33.84
CA LEU A 15 -16.22 -26.43 -32.79
C LEU A 15 -14.72 -26.24 -33.08
N PHE A 16 -14.31 -26.28 -34.35
CA PHE A 16 -12.92 -26.03 -34.75
C PHE A 16 -12.47 -24.57 -34.50
N LEU A 17 -13.36 -23.60 -34.71
CA LEU A 17 -13.07 -22.17 -34.47
C LEU A 17 -12.84 -21.85 -32.98
N CYS A 18 -13.46 -22.58 -32.05
CA CYS A 18 -13.18 -22.45 -30.62
C CYS A 18 -11.84 -23.10 -30.20
N TYR A 19 -11.34 -24.08 -30.95
CA TYR A 19 -10.07 -24.76 -30.64
C TYR A 19 -8.83 -24.02 -31.16
N TRP A 20 -9.00 -23.04 -32.06
CA TRP A 20 -7.89 -22.30 -32.68
C TRP A 20 -7.83 -20.81 -32.35
N LEU A 21 -8.76 -20.29 -31.55
CA LEU A 21 -8.54 -18.98 -30.95
C LEU A 21 -7.64 -19.17 -29.72
N PRO A 22 -6.39 -18.69 -29.75
CA PRO A 22 -5.63 -18.61 -28.52
C PRO A 22 -6.40 -17.64 -27.64
N VAL A 23 -7.02 -18.17 -26.58
CA VAL A 23 -7.42 -17.34 -25.45
C VAL A 23 -6.10 -16.77 -24.96
N SER A 24 -5.79 -15.53 -25.35
CA SER A 24 -4.68 -14.82 -24.77
C SER A 24 -4.93 -14.80 -23.27
N LEU A 25 -4.12 -15.56 -22.55
CA LEU A 25 -4.06 -15.51 -21.11
C LEU A 25 -3.51 -14.13 -20.76
N GLN A 26 -4.41 -13.15 -20.75
CA GLN A 26 -4.08 -11.79 -20.34
C GLN A 26 -3.74 -11.92 -18.87
N ARG A 27 -2.44 -11.87 -18.58
CA ARG A 27 -1.92 -11.86 -17.22
C ARG A 27 -2.67 -10.73 -16.52
N VAL A 28 -3.58 -11.09 -15.61
CA VAL A 28 -4.24 -10.14 -14.72
C VAL A 28 -3.12 -9.59 -13.85
N GLU A 29 -2.59 -8.45 -14.26
CA GLU A 29 -1.68 -7.67 -13.45
C GLU A 29 -2.55 -7.13 -12.32
N THR A 30 -2.58 -7.86 -11.20
CA THR A 30 -3.24 -7.38 -10.00
C THR A 30 -2.59 -6.04 -9.68
N PRO A 31 -3.33 -4.92 -9.66
CA PRO A 31 -2.74 -3.66 -9.25
C PRO A 31 -2.12 -3.88 -7.87
N PRO A 32 -0.94 -3.30 -7.59
CA PRO A 32 -0.41 -3.33 -6.23
C PRO A 32 -1.52 -2.84 -5.30
N ILE A 33 -1.73 -3.53 -4.17
CA ILE A 33 -2.74 -3.13 -3.18
C ILE A 33 -2.41 -1.70 -2.76
N GLU A 34 -3.07 -0.75 -3.39
CA GLU A 34 -3.02 0.65 -3.01
C GLU A 34 -3.86 0.71 -1.75
N TYR A 35 -3.21 0.71 -0.59
CA TYR A 35 -3.90 0.98 0.65
C TYR A 35 -4.49 2.39 0.52
N ALA A 36 -5.80 2.50 0.28
CA ALA A 36 -6.54 3.74 0.04
C ALA A 36 -6.47 4.77 1.20
N HIS A 37 -5.60 4.53 2.18
CA HIS A 37 -5.37 5.27 3.41
C HIS A 37 -3.89 5.54 3.67
N SER A 38 -3.04 5.47 2.64
CA SER A 38 -1.62 5.77 2.75
C SER A 38 -1.08 6.62 1.60
N ILE A 39 -0.08 7.44 1.90
CA ILE A 39 0.72 8.18 0.92
C ILE A 39 2.17 7.71 1.04
N ARG A 40 2.83 7.53 -0.10
CA ARG A 40 4.24 7.16 -0.19
C ARG A 40 4.97 8.21 -1.04
N LEU A 41 6.03 8.75 -0.48
CA LEU A 41 7.03 9.55 -1.16
C LEU A 41 8.38 8.85 -0.99
N ASP A 42 9.04 8.58 -2.11
CA ASP A 42 10.38 7.99 -2.07
C ASP A 42 11.42 9.04 -1.64
N GLY A 43 12.55 8.54 -1.14
CA GLY A 43 13.67 9.35 -0.67
C GLY A 43 14.73 8.45 -0.03
N ASP A 44 15.91 9.01 0.20
CA ASP A 44 17.01 8.29 0.85
C ASP A 44 16.67 7.94 2.31
N ILE A 45 15.92 8.83 2.97
CA ILE A 45 15.43 8.66 4.34
C ILE A 45 13.91 8.77 4.35
N ILE A 46 13.21 7.72 4.78
CA ILE A 46 11.75 7.70 4.84
C ILE A 46 11.25 7.97 6.26
N LEU A 47 10.44 9.02 6.42
CA LEU A 47 9.73 9.35 7.66
C LEU A 47 8.33 8.74 7.67
N GLY A 48 7.93 8.13 8.78
CA GLY A 48 6.54 7.70 9.00
C GLY A 48 5.68 8.88 9.43
N GLY A 49 4.43 8.94 8.99
CA GLY A 49 3.45 9.95 9.42
C GLY A 49 2.13 9.32 9.83
N LEU A 50 1.53 9.78 10.93
CA LEU A 50 0.23 9.33 11.41
C LEU A 50 -0.72 10.51 11.62
N PHE A 51 -1.72 10.64 10.75
CA PHE A 51 -2.68 11.75 10.79
C PHE A 51 -4.12 11.25 10.82
N PRO A 52 -5.03 11.92 11.56
CA PRO A 52 -6.45 11.57 11.55
C PRO A 52 -7.13 12.23 10.34
N VAL A 53 -6.81 11.74 9.14
CA VAL A 53 -7.37 12.25 7.89
C VAL A 53 -8.89 12.04 7.88
N HIS A 54 -9.36 10.88 8.35
CA HIS A 54 -10.77 10.62 8.54
C HIS A 54 -11.19 10.61 10.02
N SER A 55 -12.47 10.87 10.23
CA SER A 55 -13.17 10.60 11.49
C SER A 55 -13.37 9.11 11.69
N ARG A 56 -13.81 8.73 12.89
CA ARG A 56 -14.14 7.34 13.18
C ARG A 56 -15.41 6.96 12.43
N GLY A 57 -15.36 5.88 11.65
CA GLY A 57 -16.53 5.36 10.95
C GLY A 57 -17.59 4.78 11.89
N GLU A 58 -18.82 4.67 11.38
CA GLU A 58 -19.91 3.97 12.06
C GLU A 58 -19.68 2.45 12.09
N ARG A 59 -20.57 1.70 12.76
CA ARG A 59 -20.40 0.26 13.02
C ARG A 59 -20.06 -0.52 11.75
N GLY A 60 -18.88 -1.15 11.73
CA GLY A 60 -18.38 -1.97 10.63
C GLY A 60 -17.57 -1.20 9.58
N VAL A 61 -17.65 0.13 9.54
CA VAL A 61 -16.87 0.96 8.60
C VAL A 61 -15.61 1.47 9.30
N PRO A 62 -14.41 1.29 8.71
CA PRO A 62 -13.17 1.64 9.39
C PRO A 62 -12.99 3.15 9.59
N CYS A 63 -13.41 3.95 8.62
CA CYS A 63 -13.18 5.39 8.54
C CYS A 63 -14.49 6.10 8.18
N GLY A 64 -14.69 7.31 8.70
CA GLY A 64 -15.86 8.16 8.45
C GLY A 64 -15.50 9.33 7.55
N GLU A 65 -16.17 10.46 7.76
CA GLU A 65 -15.95 11.71 7.02
C GLU A 65 -14.53 12.25 7.14
N LEU A 66 -14.08 12.93 6.08
CA LEU A 66 -12.78 13.55 5.98
C LEU A 66 -12.67 14.82 6.85
N LYS A 67 -11.58 14.93 7.61
CA LYS A 67 -11.31 16.01 8.56
C LYS A 67 -10.37 17.03 7.91
N LYS A 68 -10.94 18.09 7.35
CA LYS A 68 -10.20 19.14 6.63
C LYS A 68 -9.09 19.77 7.49
N GLU A 69 -9.47 20.37 8.63
CA GLU A 69 -8.52 21.15 9.44
C GLU A 69 -7.54 20.29 10.24
N LYS A 70 -8.04 19.28 10.96
CA LYS A 70 -7.22 18.47 11.88
C LYS A 70 -6.59 17.23 11.24
N GLY A 71 -7.00 16.90 10.02
CA GLY A 71 -6.48 15.79 9.22
C GLY A 71 -5.67 16.31 8.05
N ILE A 72 -6.35 16.78 6.99
CA ILE A 72 -5.72 17.22 5.74
C ILE A 72 -4.71 18.34 5.95
N HIS A 73 -5.05 19.43 6.66
CA HIS A 73 -4.07 20.53 6.81
C HIS A 73 -2.79 20.08 7.54
N ARG A 74 -2.89 19.11 8.46
CA ARG A 74 -1.71 18.59 9.19
C ARG A 74 -0.88 17.64 8.33
N LEU A 75 -1.54 16.82 7.52
CA LEU A 75 -0.89 15.96 6.54
C LEU A 75 -0.14 16.83 5.52
N GLU A 76 -0.82 17.81 4.93
CA GLU A 76 -0.22 18.76 3.98
C GLU A 76 0.91 19.58 4.63
N ALA A 77 0.80 19.93 5.92
CA ALA A 77 1.89 20.59 6.63
C ALA A 77 3.16 19.72 6.71
N MET A 78 3.04 18.39 6.86
CA MET A 78 4.19 17.49 6.81
C MET A 78 4.79 17.42 5.40
N LEU A 79 3.95 17.30 4.36
CA LEU A 79 4.41 17.29 2.97
C LEU A 79 5.12 18.60 2.61
N PHE A 80 4.53 19.72 3.00
CA PHE A 80 5.11 21.05 2.83
C PHE A 80 6.47 21.19 3.56
N ALA A 81 6.58 20.68 4.79
CA ALA A 81 7.84 20.70 5.52
C ALA A 81 8.93 19.87 4.82
N ILE A 82 8.58 18.68 4.31
CA ILE A 82 9.51 17.84 3.53
C ILE A 82 9.97 18.58 2.26
N ASP A 83 9.05 19.21 1.55
CA ASP A 83 9.35 20.01 0.36
C ASP A 83 10.31 21.16 0.66
N LEU A 84 10.13 21.84 1.79
CA LEU A 84 11.03 22.92 2.21
C LEU A 84 12.42 22.38 2.55
N ILE A 85 12.51 21.28 3.31
CA ILE A 85 13.78 20.67 3.69
C ILE A 85 14.55 20.20 2.46
N ASN A 86 13.90 19.49 1.54
CA ASN A 86 14.54 18.98 0.32
C ASN A 86 14.99 20.09 -0.64
N LYS A 87 14.48 21.32 -0.51
CA LYS A 87 14.89 22.49 -1.31
C LYS A 87 15.96 23.34 -0.64
N ASP A 88 16.23 23.12 0.65
CA ASP A 88 17.20 23.89 1.42
C ASP A 88 18.61 23.30 1.23
N PRO A 89 19.54 24.03 0.59
CA PRO A 89 20.90 23.52 0.37
C PRO A 89 21.73 23.44 1.67
N GLU A 90 21.31 24.09 2.76
CA GLU A 90 22.01 24.09 4.04
C GLU A 90 21.58 22.91 4.93
N LEU A 91 20.41 22.33 4.69
CA LEU A 91 19.83 21.26 5.50
C LEU A 91 19.76 19.94 4.71
N LEU A 92 20.48 18.92 5.18
CA LEU A 92 20.59 17.60 4.54
C LEU A 92 21.10 17.65 3.08
N PRO A 93 22.28 18.26 2.82
CA PRO A 93 22.83 18.33 1.47
C PRO A 93 23.08 16.92 0.91
N ASN A 94 22.63 16.69 -0.33
CA ASN A 94 22.72 15.39 -1.04
C ASN A 94 21.92 14.23 -0.43
N VAL A 95 20.95 14.52 0.44
CA VAL A 95 20.06 13.51 1.02
C VAL A 95 18.62 13.98 0.86
N THR A 96 17.77 13.12 0.31
CA THR A 96 16.34 13.41 0.14
C THR A 96 15.50 12.77 1.24
N LEU A 97 14.60 13.56 1.82
CA LEU A 97 13.56 13.05 2.71
C LEU A 97 12.36 12.59 1.89
N GLY A 98 11.96 11.34 2.11
CA GLY A 98 10.68 10.78 1.70
C GLY A 98 9.75 10.60 2.89
N ALA A 99 8.57 10.04 2.64
CA ALA A 99 7.58 9.80 3.67
C ALA A 99 6.69 8.59 3.39
N ARG A 100 6.24 7.95 4.47
CA ARG A 100 5.13 7.00 4.46
C ARG A 100 4.08 7.47 5.45
N ILE A 101 3.01 8.06 4.94
CA ILE A 101 1.93 8.63 5.75
C ILE A 101 0.75 7.67 5.77
N LEU A 102 0.19 7.41 6.95
CA LEU A 102 -0.96 6.54 7.16
C LEU A 102 -2.08 7.30 7.87
N ASP A 103 -3.33 7.02 7.48
CA ASP A 103 -4.50 7.53 8.19
C ASP A 103 -4.78 6.72 9.47
N THR A 104 -5.03 7.42 10.56
CA THR A 104 -5.41 6.79 11.83
C THR A 104 -6.93 6.56 11.96
N CYS A 105 -7.73 7.13 11.06
CA CYS A 105 -9.20 7.12 11.07
C CYS A 105 -9.81 7.46 12.45
N SER A 106 -9.08 8.30 13.21
CA SER A 106 -9.40 8.65 14.60
C SER A 106 -9.74 7.44 15.50
N ARG A 107 -9.10 6.28 15.27
CA ARG A 107 -9.40 5.02 15.98
C ARG A 107 -8.12 4.28 16.34
N ASP A 108 -7.91 4.06 17.64
CA ASP A 108 -6.64 3.55 18.17
C ASP A 108 -6.25 2.16 17.62
N THR A 109 -7.20 1.21 17.55
CA THR A 109 -6.94 -0.14 17.04
C THR A 109 -6.54 -0.14 15.57
N TYR A 110 -7.17 0.73 14.77
CA TYR A 110 -6.85 0.88 13.36
C TYR A 110 -5.48 1.53 13.17
N ALA A 111 -5.21 2.60 13.92
CA ALA A 111 -3.92 3.27 13.88
C ALA A 111 -2.76 2.35 14.31
N LEU A 112 -3.00 1.48 15.29
CA LEU A 112 -2.06 0.46 15.71
C LEU A 112 -1.77 -0.54 14.58
N GLU A 113 -2.81 -1.08 13.94
CA GLU A 113 -2.68 -1.99 12.80
C GLU A 113 -1.89 -1.33 11.65
N GLN A 114 -2.20 -0.08 11.33
CA GLN A 114 -1.46 0.70 10.34
C GLN A 114 0.02 0.88 10.73
N SER A 115 0.29 1.21 11.99
CA SER A 115 1.65 1.45 12.48
C SER A 115 2.55 0.21 12.43
N LEU A 116 1.97 -1.00 12.43
CA LEU A 116 2.75 -2.23 12.22
C LEU A 116 3.40 -2.28 10.83
N THR A 117 2.87 -1.56 9.84
CA THR A 117 3.49 -1.47 8.52
C THR A 117 4.87 -0.80 8.55
N PHE A 118 5.11 0.11 9.51
CA PHE A 118 6.41 0.79 9.66
C PHE A 118 7.53 -0.14 10.12
N VAL A 119 7.21 -1.23 10.81
CA VAL A 119 8.21 -2.17 11.33
C VAL A 119 8.41 -3.38 10.42
N GLN A 120 7.62 -3.52 9.34
CA GLN A 120 7.72 -4.66 8.42
C GLN A 120 9.11 -4.79 7.79
N ALA A 121 9.81 -3.68 7.56
CA ALA A 121 11.18 -3.68 7.02
C ALA A 121 12.22 -4.25 8.01
N LEU A 122 11.89 -4.27 9.31
CA LEU A 122 12.77 -4.72 10.39
C LEU A 122 12.57 -6.21 10.71
N ILE A 123 11.49 -6.80 10.19
CA ILE A 123 11.23 -8.24 10.32
C ILE A 123 11.94 -8.93 9.15
N GLU A 124 13.04 -9.61 9.44
CA GLU A 124 13.71 -10.47 8.46
C GLU A 124 12.71 -11.51 7.96
N ARG A 125 12.45 -11.49 6.65
CA ARG A 125 11.71 -12.55 5.99
C ARG A 125 12.72 -13.56 5.49
N ASP A 126 12.77 -14.72 6.13
CA ASP A 126 13.52 -15.86 5.59
C ASP A 126 12.80 -16.36 4.33
N GLY A 127 13.32 -15.94 3.17
CA GLY A 127 12.79 -16.32 1.87
C GLY A 127 13.31 -17.65 1.35
N SER A 128 14.15 -18.35 2.13
CA SER A 128 14.81 -19.58 1.68
C SER A 128 13.83 -20.72 1.37
N ASP A 129 12.65 -20.71 1.99
CA ASP A 129 11.62 -21.75 1.85
C ASP A 129 10.50 -21.38 0.85
N VAL A 130 10.56 -20.18 0.25
CA VAL A 130 9.56 -19.72 -0.72
C VAL A 130 10.03 -20.00 -2.13
N ARG A 131 9.28 -20.83 -2.87
CA ARG A 131 9.53 -21.10 -4.29
C ARG A 131 8.33 -20.76 -5.13
N CYS A 132 8.55 -20.02 -6.22
CA CYS A 132 7.49 -19.79 -7.19
C CYS A 132 7.11 -21.12 -7.86
N ALA A 133 5.84 -21.27 -8.27
CA ALA A 133 5.38 -22.46 -8.99
C ALA A 133 6.20 -22.75 -10.27
N ASN A 134 6.83 -21.72 -10.83
CA ASN A 134 7.64 -21.78 -12.03
C ASN A 134 9.12 -22.13 -11.76
N GLY A 135 9.52 -22.30 -10.49
CA GLY A 135 10.90 -22.54 -10.07
C GLY A 135 11.77 -21.29 -9.94
N ASP A 136 11.27 -20.12 -10.33
CA ASP A 136 11.97 -18.83 -10.19
C ASP A 136 12.13 -18.40 -8.72
N GLN A 137 13.17 -17.60 -8.45
CA GLN A 137 13.32 -16.99 -7.13
C GLN A 137 12.22 -15.96 -6.87
N PRO A 138 11.63 -15.95 -5.67
CA PRO A 138 10.62 -14.97 -5.29
C PRO A 138 11.21 -13.56 -5.26
N ILE A 139 10.52 -12.60 -5.87
CA ILE A 139 10.86 -11.19 -5.79
C ILE A 139 10.11 -10.61 -4.59
N PHE A 140 10.84 -10.31 -3.51
CA PHE A 140 10.27 -9.61 -2.36
C PHE A 140 10.47 -8.11 -2.52
N ALA A 141 9.36 -7.36 -2.62
CA ALA A 141 9.41 -5.92 -2.45
C ALA A 141 9.89 -5.62 -1.03
N LYS A 142 11.08 -5.02 -0.90
CA LYS A 142 11.61 -4.65 0.41
C LYS A 142 10.72 -3.54 0.98
N PRO A 143 10.14 -3.71 2.19
CA PRO A 143 9.33 -2.65 2.79
C PRO A 143 10.19 -1.42 3.07
N ASP A 144 9.56 -0.25 3.11
CA ASP A 144 10.24 1.01 3.40
C ASP A 144 10.82 0.96 4.82
N LYS A 145 12.12 1.22 4.95
CA LYS A 145 12.74 1.37 6.27
C LYS A 145 12.40 2.74 6.83
N ILE A 146 11.49 2.77 7.81
CA ILE A 146 11.07 3.99 8.47
C ILE A 146 12.07 4.35 9.57
N VAL A 147 12.70 5.53 9.49
CA VAL A 147 13.73 5.94 10.47
C VAL A 147 13.15 6.61 11.71
N GLY A 148 11.92 7.11 11.62
CA GLY A 148 11.24 7.83 12.69
C GLY A 148 9.79 8.12 12.28
N VAL A 149 8.93 8.37 13.27
CA VAL A 149 7.49 8.58 13.06
C VAL A 149 7.07 9.92 13.64
N ILE A 150 6.39 10.73 12.82
CA ILE A 150 5.76 11.99 13.21
C ILE A 150 4.27 11.74 13.46
N GLY A 151 3.80 12.11 14.66
CA GLY A 151 2.42 11.86 15.12
C GLY A 151 2.37 10.88 16.30
N ALA A 152 1.21 10.33 16.65
CA ALA A 152 -0.12 10.62 16.11
C ALA A 152 -0.75 11.87 16.77
N ALA A 153 -1.93 12.29 16.28
CA ALA A 153 -2.60 13.48 16.78
C ALA A 153 -3.36 13.30 18.11
N ALA A 154 -3.80 12.08 18.44
CA ALA A 154 -4.54 11.78 19.66
C ALA A 154 -3.64 11.03 20.64
N SER A 155 -3.67 11.40 21.92
CA SER A 155 -2.79 10.82 22.94
C SER A 155 -2.94 9.31 23.09
N SER A 156 -4.19 8.80 23.03
CA SER A 156 -4.47 7.35 23.08
C SER A 156 -3.74 6.60 21.96
N VAL A 157 -3.84 7.12 20.74
CA VAL A 157 -3.15 6.58 19.56
C VAL A 157 -1.64 6.62 19.75
N SER A 158 -1.08 7.77 20.13
CA SER A 158 0.37 7.94 20.29
C SER A 158 0.94 7.00 21.36
N ILE A 159 0.24 6.80 22.48
CA ILE A 159 0.65 5.85 23.53
C ILE A 159 0.67 4.42 22.97
N MET A 160 -0.39 4.00 22.26
CA MET A 160 -0.45 2.65 21.69
C MET A 160 0.64 2.40 20.64
N VAL A 161 0.87 3.37 19.75
CA VAL A 161 1.91 3.27 18.71
C VAL A 161 3.30 3.26 19.32
N ALA A 162 3.61 4.18 20.25
CA ALA A 162 4.91 4.25 20.89
C ALA A 162 5.27 2.96 21.65
N ASN A 163 4.28 2.31 22.27
CA ASN A 163 4.48 1.05 22.99
C ASN A 163 4.92 -0.11 22.09
N ILE A 164 4.57 -0.07 20.80
CA ILE A 164 5.02 -1.06 19.80
C ILE A 164 6.33 -0.63 19.16
N LEU A 165 6.42 0.61 18.67
CA LEU A 165 7.62 1.08 17.96
C LEU A 165 8.88 1.02 18.83
N ARG A 166 8.76 1.18 20.16
CA ARG A 166 9.91 1.02 21.07
C ARG A 166 10.55 -0.36 21.07
N LEU A 167 9.84 -1.39 20.59
CA LEU A 167 10.34 -2.76 20.49
C LEU A 167 11.30 -2.94 19.30
N PHE A 168 11.27 -2.01 18.34
CA PHE A 168 12.03 -2.08 17.09
C PHE A 168 12.88 -0.82 16.96
N LYS A 169 14.12 -0.86 17.46
CA LYS A 169 15.09 0.25 17.39
C LYS A 169 16.07 0.09 16.25
#